data_AF-A0A1F1QAF1-F1
#
_entry.id   AF-A0A1F1QAF1-F1
#
_cell.length_a   1.000
_cell.length_b   1.000
_cell.length_c   1.000
_cell.angle_alpha   90.00
_cell.angle_beta   90.00
_cell.angle_gamma   90.00
#
_symmetry.space_group_name_H-M   'P 1'
#
loop_
_entity.id
_entity.type
_entity.pdbx_description
1 polymer ?
#
loop_
_entity_poly.entity_id
_entity_poly.type
_entity_poly.pdbx_seq_one_letter_code
_entity_poly.pdbx_strand_id
1 'polypeptide(L)'
;MFGWGKCTRGETKMPRYSYNSKTERTLCQWAQLAVEQKKFLVYRVNLDKFEGSPLSRCRAEDVLNECDVFPTNLIDIKQVSLRRHDDRHMSIRKSHEHTFGEVALVLEVPPQNILGVIPRGFSCSPIYFFNDYQSPYRLTQLDWFKLLKKYRVLVTPDKILRNHKYHNEVLVVGRPSLEINALKTRRIKVVGIICTREHVSDGLKDGSATRMAILSRLCKINPSLSVTVV
;
A
#
# COMPACT_ATOMS: atom_id res chain seq x y z
N MET A 1 -17.54 20.55 -0.06
CA MET A 1 -18.59 19.70 -0.67
C MET A 1 -18.33 19.65 -2.17
N PHE A 2 -17.89 18.52 -2.72
CA PHE A 2 -17.84 18.33 -4.17
C PHE A 2 -18.89 17.29 -4.55
N GLY A 3 -19.93 17.72 -5.25
CA GLY A 3 -21.01 16.87 -5.73
C GLY A 3 -20.53 16.04 -6.93
N TRP A 4 -20.66 14.72 -6.82
CA TRP A 4 -20.40 13.81 -7.92
C TRP A 4 -21.72 13.50 -8.62
N GLY A 5 -21.84 14.01 -9.86
CA GLY A 5 -23.04 13.91 -10.68
C GLY A 5 -23.44 12.47 -11.03
N LYS A 6 -24.75 12.23 -11.02
CA LYS A 6 -25.41 11.00 -11.49
C LYS A 6 -25.07 10.75 -12.96
N CYS A 7 -24.84 9.48 -13.30
CA CYS A 7 -24.46 9.03 -14.63
C CYS A 7 -25.70 8.91 -15.53
N THR A 8 -25.94 9.88 -16.41
CA THR A 8 -26.88 9.78 -17.53
C THR A 8 -26.19 9.10 -18.74
N ARG A 9 -26.91 8.20 -19.42
CA ARG A 9 -26.47 7.50 -20.64
C ARG A 9 -26.53 8.48 -21.82
N GLY A 10 -25.44 8.67 -22.55
CA GLY A 10 -25.48 9.42 -23.81
C GLY A 10 -24.22 10.15 -24.28
N GLU A 11 -23.14 10.22 -23.50
CA GLU A 11 -21.87 10.80 -23.93
C GLU A 11 -20.78 9.74 -23.90
N THR A 12 -19.96 9.67 -24.95
CA THR A 12 -18.69 8.93 -24.95
C THR A 12 -17.78 9.56 -23.91
N LYS A 13 -17.98 9.18 -22.64
CA LYS A 13 -17.18 9.66 -21.52
C LYS A 13 -15.72 9.36 -21.82
N MET A 14 -14.92 10.41 -21.93
CA MET A 14 -13.48 10.26 -22.04
C MET A 14 -12.97 9.38 -20.90
N PRO A 15 -12.04 8.46 -21.16
CA PRO A 15 -11.46 7.62 -20.12
C PRO A 15 -10.84 8.51 -19.04
N ARG A 16 -11.08 8.16 -17.78
CA ARG A 16 -10.60 8.92 -16.62
C ARG A 16 -9.15 8.63 -16.30
N TYR A 17 -8.65 7.42 -16.59
CA TYR A 17 -7.34 6.97 -16.15
C TYR A 17 -6.48 6.31 -17.23
N SER A 18 -7.07 5.70 -18.26
CA SER A 18 -6.35 5.05 -19.35
C SER A 18 -7.17 4.91 -20.62
N TYR A 19 -6.55 5.09 -21.79
CA TYR A 19 -7.19 4.79 -23.08
C TYR A 19 -7.44 3.29 -23.31
N ASN A 20 -6.77 2.41 -22.56
CA ASN A 20 -7.06 0.98 -22.60
C ASN A 20 -8.29 0.67 -21.75
N SER A 21 -9.37 0.19 -22.38
CA SER A 21 -10.66 -0.03 -21.71
C SER A 21 -10.61 -1.03 -20.54
N LYS A 22 -9.73 -2.03 -20.58
CA LYS A 22 -9.56 -3.00 -19.49
C LYS A 22 -8.82 -2.37 -18.30
N THR A 23 -7.76 -1.63 -18.58
CA THR A 23 -7.01 -0.85 -17.58
C THR A 23 -7.93 0.19 -16.93
N GLU A 24 -8.67 0.95 -17.73
CA GLU A 24 -9.64 1.96 -17.28
C GLU A 24 -10.67 1.39 -16.31
N ARG A 25 -11.34 0.30 -16.69
CA ARG A 25 -12.32 -0.36 -15.82
C ARG A 25 -11.70 -0.81 -14.50
N THR A 26 -10.47 -1.34 -14.54
CA THR A 26 -9.79 -1.81 -13.34
C THR A 26 -9.41 -0.65 -12.42
N LEU A 27 -8.86 0.44 -12.96
CA LEU A 27 -8.51 1.64 -12.19
C LEU A 27 -9.74 2.37 -11.63
N CYS A 28 -10.88 2.32 -12.33
CA CYS A 28 -12.14 2.81 -11.79
C CYS A 28 -12.60 2.04 -10.55
N GLN A 29 -12.34 0.72 -10.47
CA GLN A 29 -12.64 -0.05 -9.26
C GLN A 29 -11.66 0.28 -8.13
N TRP A 30 -10.39 0.54 -8.44
CA TRP A 30 -9.45 1.08 -7.45
C TRP A 30 -9.90 2.43 -6.90
N ALA A 31 -10.48 3.30 -7.73
CA ALA A 31 -11.04 4.58 -7.30
C ALA A 31 -12.20 4.41 -6.30
N GLN A 32 -12.93 3.30 -6.36
CA GLN A 32 -14.04 3.00 -5.45
C GLN A 32 -13.56 2.56 -4.07
N LEU A 33 -12.31 2.11 -3.90
CA LEU A 33 -11.78 1.72 -2.58
C LEU A 33 -11.85 2.86 -1.56
N ALA A 34 -11.48 4.07 -1.97
CA ALA A 34 -11.54 5.25 -1.11
C ALA A 34 -12.97 5.58 -0.65
N VAL A 35 -13.98 5.17 -1.44
CA VAL A 35 -15.40 5.39 -1.13
C VAL A 35 -15.96 4.30 -0.22
N GLU A 36 -15.52 3.05 -0.39
CA GLU A 36 -16.03 1.90 0.36
C GLU A 36 -15.62 1.90 1.86
N GLN A 37 -14.59 2.67 2.25
CA GLN A 37 -14.06 2.84 3.62
C GLN A 37 -13.82 1.56 4.44
N LYS A 38 -13.76 0.40 3.79
CA LYS A 38 -13.54 -0.91 4.44
C LYS A 38 -12.24 -1.55 4.00
N LYS A 39 -11.76 -1.17 2.81
CA LYS A 39 -10.57 -1.71 2.18
C LYS A 39 -9.53 -0.60 2.02
N PHE A 40 -8.30 -0.89 2.38
CA PHE A 40 -7.23 0.09 2.37
C PHE A 40 -5.96 -0.50 1.77
N LEU A 41 -5.21 0.34 1.06
CA LEU A 41 -3.81 0.07 0.82
C LEU A 41 -3.03 0.52 2.06
N VAL A 42 -2.15 -0.36 2.53
CA VAL A 42 -1.31 -0.08 3.68
C VAL A 42 0.14 -0.33 3.37
N TYR A 43 1.01 0.53 3.89
CA TYR A 43 2.45 0.35 3.86
C TYR A 43 2.91 -0.24 5.19
N ARG A 44 3.45 -1.45 5.15
CA ARG A 44 3.99 -2.12 6.35
C ARG A 44 5.23 -1.38 6.84
N VAL A 45 5.23 -1.00 8.11
CA VAL A 45 6.42 -0.47 8.76
C VAL A 45 7.27 -1.67 9.20
N ASN A 46 8.49 -1.77 8.66
CA ASN A 46 9.46 -2.77 9.12
C ASN A 46 10.14 -2.23 10.38
N LEU A 47 9.78 -2.79 11.54
CA LEU A 47 10.26 -2.32 12.83
C LEU A 47 11.77 -2.54 13.01
N ASP A 48 12.29 -3.67 12.53
CA ASP A 48 13.72 -3.99 12.62
C ASP A 48 14.59 -3.01 11.82
N LYS A 49 14.03 -2.40 10.78
CA LYS A 49 14.71 -1.44 9.91
C LYS A 49 14.29 0.00 10.16
N PHE A 50 13.40 0.25 11.13
CA PHE A 50 12.79 1.56 11.31
C PHE A 50 13.82 2.64 11.60
N GLU A 51 14.71 2.42 12.57
CA GLU A 51 15.71 3.41 13.00
C GLU A 51 16.65 3.85 11.86
N GLY A 52 17.03 2.91 10.98
CA GLY A 52 17.84 3.19 9.79
C GLY A 52 17.07 3.77 8.60
N SER A 53 15.74 3.79 8.65
CA SER A 53 14.91 4.24 7.52
C SER A 53 14.59 5.75 7.58
N PRO A 54 14.29 6.39 6.45
CA PRO A 54 13.80 7.77 6.43
C PRO A 54 12.53 8.00 7.28
N LEU A 55 11.73 6.95 7.51
CA LEU A 55 10.50 7.04 8.34
C LEU A 55 10.79 7.33 9.82
N SER A 56 12.02 7.16 10.31
CA SER A 56 12.40 7.51 11.69
C SER A 56 12.71 8.99 11.90
N ARG A 57 12.72 9.78 10.81
CA ARG A 57 13.15 11.20 10.81
C ARG A 57 12.21 12.12 10.05
N CYS A 58 11.58 11.63 8.98
CA CYS A 58 10.74 12.41 8.09
C CYS A 58 9.29 11.95 8.17
N ARG A 59 8.35 12.86 7.83
CA ARG A 59 6.93 12.51 7.73
C ARG A 59 6.74 11.39 6.73
N ALA A 60 5.90 10.44 7.08
CA ALA A 60 5.66 9.25 6.28
C ALA A 60 5.14 9.61 4.88
N GLU A 61 4.28 10.63 4.79
CA GLU A 61 3.77 11.14 3.51
C GLU A 61 4.90 11.64 2.60
N ASP A 62 5.84 12.41 3.14
CA ASP A 62 6.96 12.95 2.37
C ASP A 62 7.87 11.82 1.86
N VAL A 63 8.24 10.89 2.75
CA VAL A 63 9.06 9.72 2.41
C VAL A 63 8.45 8.90 1.28
N LEU A 64 7.17 8.56 1.38
CA LEU A 64 6.49 7.72 0.39
C LEU A 64 6.31 8.46 -0.95
N ASN A 65 6.16 9.77 -0.96
CA ASN A 65 6.06 10.57 -2.18
C ASN A 65 7.42 10.80 -2.88
N GLU A 66 8.54 10.47 -2.24
CA GLU A 66 9.87 10.51 -2.86
C GLU A 66 10.26 9.18 -3.52
N CYS A 67 9.67 8.08 -3.05
CA CYS A 67 9.88 6.74 -3.61
C CYS A 67 9.42 6.65 -5.07
N ASP A 68 10.25 6.07 -5.93
CA ASP A 68 9.83 5.77 -7.30
C ASP A 68 8.73 4.70 -7.30
N VAL A 69 8.97 3.58 -6.64
CA VAL A 69 7.98 2.50 -6.46
C VAL A 69 8.16 1.88 -5.09
N PHE A 70 7.06 1.57 -4.42
CA PHE A 70 7.08 0.83 -3.16
C PHE A 70 5.94 -0.19 -3.08
N PRO A 71 6.15 -1.29 -2.32
CA PRO A 71 5.13 -2.29 -2.10
C PRO A 71 4.10 -1.83 -1.05
N THR A 72 2.85 -2.21 -1.26
CA THR A 72 1.75 -2.01 -0.30
C THR A 72 0.93 -3.29 -0.20
N ASN A 73 0.18 -3.46 0.88
CA ASN A 73 -0.76 -4.56 1.03
C ASN A 73 -2.20 -4.04 0.93
N LEU A 74 -3.08 -4.79 0.26
CA LEU A 74 -4.51 -4.52 0.31
C LEU A 74 -5.11 -5.26 1.51
N ILE A 75 -5.79 -4.53 2.37
CA ILE A 75 -6.44 -5.09 3.56
C ILE A 75 -7.93 -4.79 3.54
N ASP A 76 -8.72 -5.65 4.19
CA ASP A 76 -10.12 -5.41 4.52
C ASP A 76 -10.25 -5.41 6.05
N ILE A 77 -10.52 -4.25 6.64
CA ILE A 77 -10.55 -4.07 8.11
C ILE A 77 -11.54 -5.03 8.78
N LYS A 78 -12.65 -5.38 8.10
CA LYS A 78 -13.63 -6.33 8.64
C LYS A 78 -13.06 -7.74 8.73
N GLN A 79 -12.29 -8.15 7.72
CA GLN A 79 -11.67 -9.49 7.72
C GLN A 79 -10.52 -9.58 8.73
N VAL A 80 -9.77 -8.49 8.92
CA VAL A 80 -8.71 -8.42 9.93
C VAL A 80 -9.26 -8.61 11.35
N SER A 81 -10.40 -8.01 11.66
CA SER A 81 -11.04 -8.12 12.97
C SER A 81 -11.72 -9.49 13.21
N LEU A 82 -12.31 -10.09 12.17
CA LEU A 82 -12.99 -11.40 12.27
C LEU A 82 -12.05 -12.59 12.46
N ARG A 83 -10.91 -12.63 11.75
CA ARG A 83 -10.01 -13.80 11.78
C ARG A 83 -9.37 -14.07 13.15
N ARG A 84 -9.30 -13.07 14.02
CA ARG A 84 -8.73 -13.21 15.36
C ARG A 84 -9.61 -13.98 16.35
N HIS A 85 -10.89 -14.17 16.04
CA HIS A 85 -11.74 -15.06 16.84
C HIS A 85 -11.49 -16.55 16.54
N ASP A 86 -10.96 -16.89 15.36
CA ASP A 86 -10.75 -18.28 14.90
C ASP A 86 -9.29 -18.77 15.00
N ASP A 87 -8.34 -17.91 15.33
CA ASP A 87 -6.90 -18.23 15.33
C ASP A 87 -6.44 -19.16 16.48
N ARG A 88 -7.34 -19.70 17.30
CA ARG A 88 -7.00 -20.76 18.26
C ARG A 88 -6.70 -22.12 17.60
N HIS A 89 -6.94 -22.29 16.30
CA HIS A 89 -6.80 -23.61 15.63
C HIS A 89 -6.15 -23.62 14.24
N MET A 90 -5.69 -22.47 13.70
CA MET A 90 -5.08 -22.43 12.36
C MET A 90 -3.55 -22.59 12.41
N SER A 91 -3.03 -23.50 11.58
CA SER A 91 -1.60 -23.76 11.47
C SER A 91 -0.82 -22.54 10.97
N ILE A 92 0.37 -22.34 11.55
CA ILE A 92 1.35 -21.25 11.35
C ILE A 92 1.58 -20.86 9.87
N ARG A 93 1.32 -21.76 8.93
CA ARG A 93 1.56 -21.54 7.48
C ARG A 93 0.50 -20.70 6.76
N LYS A 94 -0.72 -20.52 7.29
CA LYS A 94 -1.81 -19.78 6.60
C LYS A 94 -1.94 -18.30 7.01
N SER A 95 -1.31 -17.87 8.11
CA SER A 95 -1.49 -16.52 8.69
C SER A 95 -0.63 -15.42 8.04
N HIS A 96 0.43 -15.79 7.30
CA HIS A 96 1.44 -14.85 6.84
C HIS A 96 1.05 -14.04 5.58
N GLU A 97 0.05 -14.48 4.80
CA GLU A 97 -0.22 -13.90 3.47
C GLU A 97 -1.21 -12.72 3.49
N HIS A 98 -1.85 -12.44 4.64
CA HIS A 98 -2.93 -11.46 4.75
C HIS A 98 -2.72 -10.39 5.82
N THR A 99 -1.55 -10.35 6.46
CA THR A 99 -1.25 -9.42 7.54
C THR A 99 -0.32 -8.30 7.04
N PHE A 100 -0.68 -7.06 7.37
CA PHE A 100 0.16 -5.88 7.13
C PHE A 100 1.34 -5.79 8.12
N GLY A 101 1.65 -6.89 8.80
CA GLY A 101 2.52 -6.93 9.97
C GLY A 101 1.87 -6.35 11.21
N GLU A 102 2.72 -5.84 12.10
CA GLU A 102 2.36 -5.32 13.43
C GLU A 102 1.88 -3.85 13.38
N VAL A 103 2.56 -3.03 12.56
CA VAL A 103 2.26 -1.61 12.35
C VAL A 103 2.29 -1.31 10.86
N ALA A 104 1.28 -0.59 10.37
CA ALA A 104 1.25 -0.11 9.00
C ALA A 104 0.65 1.30 8.89
N LEU A 105 1.02 1.98 7.82
CA LEU A 105 0.49 3.28 7.43
C LEU A 105 -0.69 3.09 6.49
N VAL A 106 -1.81 3.73 6.76
CA VAL A 106 -3.00 3.71 5.89
C VAL A 106 -2.85 4.77 4.82
N LEU A 107 -3.04 4.38 3.56
CA LEU A 107 -2.76 5.22 2.41
C LEU A 107 -4.04 5.55 1.61
N GLU A 108 -4.17 6.81 1.20
CA GLU A 108 -5.03 7.19 0.08
C GLU A 108 -4.16 7.30 -1.18
N VAL A 109 -4.23 6.25 -2.00
CA VAL A 109 -3.46 6.15 -3.25
C VAL A 109 -4.35 6.53 -4.43
N PRO A 110 -4.00 7.55 -5.23
CA PRO A 110 -4.70 7.83 -6.47
C PRO A 110 -4.62 6.64 -7.44
N PRO A 111 -5.70 6.25 -8.14
CA PRO A 111 -5.69 5.06 -9.00
C PRO A 111 -4.59 5.07 -10.06
N GLN A 112 -4.26 6.24 -10.62
CA GLN A 112 -3.18 6.38 -11.59
C GLN A 112 -1.77 6.09 -11.05
N ASN A 113 -1.59 6.05 -9.72
CA ASN A 113 -0.34 5.66 -9.07
C ASN A 113 -0.18 4.13 -8.96
N ILE A 114 -1.23 3.36 -9.25
CA ILE A 114 -1.23 1.90 -9.09
C ILE A 114 -0.62 1.26 -10.34
N LEU A 115 0.50 0.56 -10.14
CA LEU A 115 1.15 -0.21 -11.19
C LEU A 115 0.43 -1.54 -11.41
N GLY A 116 0.09 -2.23 -10.33
CA GLY A 116 -0.53 -3.56 -10.34
C GLY A 116 0.03 -4.45 -9.23
N VAL A 117 -0.08 -5.76 -9.40
CA VAL A 117 0.46 -6.77 -8.48
C VAL A 117 1.48 -7.66 -9.16
N ILE A 118 2.31 -8.34 -8.36
CA ILE A 118 3.23 -9.37 -8.82
C ILE A 118 2.54 -10.75 -8.73
N PRO A 119 2.52 -11.55 -9.83
CA PRO A 119 2.02 -12.93 -9.80
C PRO A 119 2.83 -13.82 -8.85
N ARG A 120 2.19 -14.80 -8.20
CA ARG A 120 2.95 -15.80 -7.41
C ARG A 120 3.89 -16.60 -8.30
N GLY A 121 5.11 -16.83 -7.81
CA GLY A 121 6.18 -17.52 -8.56
C GLY A 121 7.13 -16.56 -9.29
N PHE A 122 6.91 -15.25 -9.19
CA PHE A 122 7.87 -14.25 -9.66
C PHE A 122 8.42 -13.46 -8.47
N SER A 123 9.71 -13.60 -8.17
CA SER A 123 10.39 -12.78 -7.17
C SER A 123 10.99 -11.55 -7.84
N CYS A 124 10.35 -10.40 -7.66
CA CYS A 124 11.06 -9.14 -7.78
C CYS A 124 11.50 -8.78 -6.37
N SER A 125 12.79 -8.76 -6.06
CA SER A 125 13.25 -8.25 -4.77
C SER A 125 12.63 -6.86 -4.59
N PRO A 126 11.87 -6.59 -3.51
CA PRO A 126 11.29 -5.27 -3.27
C PRO A 126 12.43 -4.34 -2.87
N ILE A 127 13.14 -3.84 -3.87
CA ILE A 127 14.07 -2.75 -3.70
C ILE A 127 13.18 -1.52 -3.56
N TYR A 128 13.12 -0.98 -2.35
CA TYR A 128 12.58 0.35 -2.11
C TYR A 128 13.46 1.32 -2.91
N PHE A 129 12.99 1.77 -4.07
CA PHE A 129 13.77 2.67 -4.91
C PHE A 129 13.60 4.08 -4.37
N PHE A 130 14.35 4.37 -3.31
CA PHE A 130 14.77 5.73 -3.02
C PHE A 130 15.71 6.16 -4.12
N ASN A 131 15.77 7.47 -4.37
CA ASN A 131 16.70 8.09 -5.31
C ASN A 131 18.14 8.03 -4.75
N ASP A 132 18.57 6.84 -4.31
CA ASP A 132 19.84 6.61 -3.69
C ASP A 132 20.80 6.16 -4.80
N TYR A 133 21.76 7.02 -5.09
CA TYR A 133 22.77 6.87 -6.15
C TYR A 133 23.68 5.63 -5.95
N GLN A 134 23.45 4.81 -4.92
CA GLN A 134 24.33 3.73 -4.47
C GLN A 134 23.83 2.30 -4.76
N SER A 135 22.72 2.10 -5.47
CA SER A 135 22.30 0.73 -5.82
C SER A 135 23.30 0.07 -6.81
N PRO A 136 23.82 -1.14 -6.51
CA PRO A 136 24.77 -1.84 -7.38
C PRO A 136 24.13 -2.35 -8.70
N TYR A 137 22.79 -2.33 -8.78
CA TYR A 137 22.04 -2.67 -9.99
C TYR A 137 21.63 -1.37 -10.70
N ARG A 138 22.59 -0.78 -11.42
CA ARG A 138 22.36 0.39 -12.29
C ARG A 138 21.52 0.02 -13.52
N LEU A 139 20.24 -0.26 -13.33
CA LEU A 139 19.31 0.03 -14.42
C LEU A 139 18.90 1.49 -14.28
N THR A 140 18.85 2.17 -15.43
CA THR A 140 18.30 3.52 -15.47
C THR A 140 16.86 3.48 -14.95
N GLN A 141 16.38 4.58 -14.37
CA GLN A 141 15.00 4.68 -13.89
C GLN A 141 13.99 4.20 -14.96
N LEU A 142 14.26 4.49 -16.24
CA LEU A 142 13.47 4.04 -17.39
C LEU A 142 13.45 2.51 -17.58
N ASP A 143 14.58 1.83 -17.40
CA ASP A 143 14.68 0.39 -17.63
C ASP A 143 13.97 -0.40 -16.53
N TRP A 144 13.99 0.09 -15.29
CA TRP A 144 13.19 -0.50 -14.22
C TRP A 144 11.69 -0.29 -14.41
N PHE A 145 11.25 0.90 -14.84
CA PHE A 145 9.83 1.12 -15.15
C PHE A 145 9.35 0.20 -16.28
N LYS A 146 10.18 -0.04 -17.30
CA LYS A 146 9.88 -1.02 -18.36
C LYS A 146 9.78 -2.44 -17.80
N LEU A 147 10.68 -2.83 -16.91
CA LEU A 147 10.67 -4.15 -16.29
C LEU A 147 9.42 -4.35 -15.43
N LEU A 148 9.08 -3.41 -14.56
CA LEU A 148 7.85 -3.46 -13.76
C LEU A 148 6.60 -3.47 -14.65
N LYS A 149 6.57 -2.69 -15.74
CA LYS A 149 5.48 -2.76 -16.73
C LYS A 149 5.33 -4.14 -17.37
N LYS A 150 6.42 -4.88 -17.53
CA LYS A 150 6.42 -6.22 -18.15
C LYS A 150 5.86 -7.30 -17.22
N TYR A 151 6.16 -7.25 -15.93
CA TYR A 151 5.82 -8.32 -14.98
C TYR A 151 4.61 -8.01 -14.09
N ARG A 152 4.16 -6.75 -14.04
CA ARG A 152 2.95 -6.38 -13.30
C ARG A 152 1.70 -6.91 -13.99
N VAL A 153 0.74 -7.33 -13.19
CA VAL A 153 -0.63 -7.57 -13.65
C VAL A 153 -1.54 -6.59 -12.95
N LEU A 154 -2.25 -5.77 -13.72
CA LEU A 154 -3.29 -4.93 -13.15
C LEU A 154 -4.56 -5.77 -12.96
N VAL A 155 -4.91 -5.99 -11.70
CA VAL A 155 -6.10 -6.74 -11.28
C VAL A 155 -6.98 -5.87 -10.39
N THR A 156 -8.22 -6.29 -10.23
CA THR A 156 -9.19 -5.59 -9.38
C THR A 156 -8.90 -5.89 -7.90
N PRO A 157 -9.22 -4.96 -6.98
CA PRO A 157 -9.01 -5.18 -5.55
C PRO A 157 -9.63 -6.48 -5.03
N ASP A 158 -10.87 -6.78 -5.45
CA ASP A 158 -11.57 -8.00 -5.03
C ASP A 158 -10.90 -9.28 -5.52
N LYS A 159 -10.23 -9.25 -6.68
CA LYS A 159 -9.47 -10.40 -7.17
C LYS A 159 -8.25 -10.68 -6.30
N ILE A 160 -7.61 -9.64 -5.75
CA ILE A 160 -6.45 -9.81 -4.87
C ILE A 160 -6.89 -10.49 -3.56
N LEU A 161 -7.97 -10.00 -2.96
CA LEU A 161 -8.45 -10.51 -1.67
C LEU A 161 -9.01 -11.95 -1.76
N ARG A 162 -9.55 -12.35 -2.91
CA ARG A 162 -10.22 -13.66 -3.07
C ARG A 162 -9.34 -14.73 -3.73
N ASN A 163 -8.17 -14.41 -4.29
CA ASN A 163 -7.43 -15.32 -5.16
C ASN A 163 -5.98 -15.53 -4.72
N HIS A 164 -5.64 -16.79 -4.39
CA HIS A 164 -4.29 -17.21 -4.03
C HIS A 164 -3.29 -17.21 -5.20
N LYS A 165 -3.67 -16.82 -6.42
CA LYS A 165 -2.73 -16.71 -7.56
C LYS A 165 -1.82 -15.48 -7.52
N TYR A 166 -2.13 -14.50 -6.67
CA TYR A 166 -1.39 -13.24 -6.58
C TYR A 166 -0.75 -13.10 -5.20
N HIS A 167 0.39 -12.39 -5.13
CA HIS A 167 0.83 -11.85 -3.86
C HIS A 167 -0.13 -10.71 -3.47
N ASN A 168 -0.41 -10.56 -2.17
CA ASN A 168 -1.13 -9.38 -1.66
C ASN A 168 -0.19 -8.16 -1.60
N GLU A 169 0.67 -8.01 -2.62
CA GLU A 169 1.61 -6.92 -2.76
C GLU A 169 1.23 -6.11 -3.99
N VAL A 170 0.72 -4.93 -3.73
CA VAL A 170 0.30 -3.94 -4.73
C VAL A 170 1.43 -2.93 -4.86
N LEU A 171 1.96 -2.81 -6.07
CA LEU A 171 3.02 -1.89 -6.40
C LEU A 171 2.44 -0.50 -6.68
N VAL A 172 2.95 0.49 -5.95
CA VAL A 172 2.49 1.87 -6.00
C VAL A 172 3.66 2.79 -6.35
N VAL A 173 3.41 3.76 -7.23
CA VAL A 173 4.36 4.83 -7.51
C VAL A 173 4.14 5.98 -6.57
N GLY A 174 5.17 6.32 -5.80
CA GLY A 174 5.15 7.43 -4.87
C GLY A 174 5.34 8.77 -5.56
N ARG A 175 6.38 8.86 -6.38
CA ARG A 175 6.81 10.09 -7.03
C ARG A 175 5.69 10.70 -7.88
N PRO A 176 5.25 11.93 -7.59
CA PRO A 176 4.23 12.62 -8.39
C PRO A 176 4.80 13.02 -9.76
N SER A 177 3.90 13.32 -10.70
CA SER A 177 4.23 13.81 -12.04
C SER A 177 4.90 12.80 -13.00
N LEU A 178 4.96 11.52 -12.65
CA LEU A 178 5.42 10.43 -13.54
C LEU A 178 4.27 9.90 -14.41
N GLU A 179 4.53 9.64 -15.69
CA GLU A 179 3.50 9.15 -16.61
C GLU A 179 3.51 7.61 -16.72
N ILE A 180 2.39 6.97 -16.31
CA ILE A 180 2.35 5.50 -16.17
C ILE A 180 1.31 4.85 -17.07
N ASN A 181 0.18 5.52 -17.31
CA ASN A 181 -0.94 5.02 -18.10
C ASN A 181 -1.68 6.16 -18.84
N ALA A 182 -0.95 7.09 -19.45
CA ALA A 182 -1.46 8.35 -20.04
C ALA A 182 -1.90 9.43 -19.03
N LEU A 183 -1.81 9.15 -17.73
CA LEU A 183 -1.90 10.15 -16.67
C LEU A 183 -0.61 10.24 -15.87
N LYS A 184 -0.37 11.46 -15.39
CA LYS A 184 0.65 11.77 -14.39
C LYS A 184 0.19 11.29 -13.00
N THR A 185 1.10 10.64 -12.28
CA THR A 185 0.92 10.30 -10.87
C THR A 185 0.68 11.54 -10.03
N ARG A 186 -0.03 11.37 -8.92
CA ARG A 186 -0.31 12.44 -7.96
C ARG A 186 0.28 12.09 -6.61
N ARG A 187 0.28 13.08 -5.70
CA ARG A 187 0.70 12.82 -4.33
C ARG A 187 -0.22 11.79 -3.65
N ILE A 188 0.41 10.88 -2.92
CA ILE A 188 -0.25 9.92 -2.02
C ILE A 188 -0.42 10.61 -0.68
N LYS A 189 -1.55 10.35 0.00
CA LYS A 189 -1.71 10.78 1.39
C LYS A 189 -1.53 9.63 2.33
N VAL A 190 -0.92 9.91 3.48
CA VAL A 190 -0.94 9.01 4.63
C VAL A 190 -2.03 9.51 5.56
N VAL A 191 -3.05 8.69 5.80
CA VAL A 191 -4.29 9.11 6.49
C VAL A 191 -4.46 8.49 7.87
N GLY A 192 -3.63 7.53 8.23
CA GLY A 192 -3.68 6.93 9.55
C GLY A 192 -2.56 5.93 9.78
N ILE A 193 -2.53 5.43 11.01
CA ILE A 193 -1.67 4.33 11.44
C ILE A 193 -2.60 3.21 11.89
N ILE A 194 -2.32 1.99 11.47
CA ILE A 194 -3.03 0.79 11.94
C ILE A 194 -2.03 -0.11 12.68
N CYS A 195 -2.43 -0.60 13.85
CA CYS A 195 -1.63 -1.54 14.63
C CYS A 195 -2.51 -2.64 15.24
N THR A 196 -1.90 -3.76 15.62
CA THR A 196 -2.62 -4.90 16.19
C THR A 196 -2.75 -4.81 17.73
N ARG A 197 -3.89 -5.25 18.29
CA ARG A 197 -4.18 -5.20 19.74
C ARG A 197 -3.15 -5.87 20.65
N GLU A 198 -2.54 -6.97 20.21
CA GLU A 198 -1.52 -7.71 20.98
C GLU A 198 -0.36 -6.79 21.43
N HIS A 199 -0.18 -5.64 20.78
CA HIS A 199 0.87 -4.67 21.09
C HIS A 199 0.45 -3.53 22.03
N VAL A 200 -0.85 -3.36 22.29
CA VAL A 200 -1.34 -2.32 23.22
C VAL A 200 -1.50 -2.87 24.64
N SER A 201 -1.73 -4.19 24.79
CA SER A 201 -2.10 -4.81 26.06
C SER A 201 -0.97 -5.55 26.81
N ASP A 202 0.16 -5.87 26.18
CA ASP A 202 1.24 -6.62 26.85
C ASP A 202 2.43 -5.71 27.24
N GLY A 203 2.39 -5.24 28.48
CA GLY A 203 3.58 -4.83 29.21
C GLY A 203 4.38 -6.07 29.64
N LEU A 204 5.71 -6.00 29.57
CA LEU A 204 6.69 -6.99 30.08
C LEU A 204 7.11 -8.12 29.13
N LYS A 205 7.56 -7.78 27.91
CA LYS A 205 8.74 -8.40 27.26
C LYS A 205 9.51 -7.31 26.51
N ASP A 206 10.82 -7.37 26.51
CA ASP A 206 11.74 -6.33 25.99
C ASP A 206 11.41 -5.86 24.55
N GLY A 207 10.82 -6.77 23.75
CA GLY A 207 10.30 -6.46 22.43
C GLY A 207 9.11 -5.48 22.40
N SER A 208 8.26 -5.45 23.42
CA SER A 208 7.08 -4.56 23.49
C SER A 208 7.48 -3.09 23.68
N ALA A 209 8.51 -2.85 24.51
CA ALA A 209 9.01 -1.50 24.79
C ALA A 209 9.61 -0.84 23.54
N THR A 210 10.48 -1.53 22.81
CA THR A 210 11.07 -1.03 21.55
C THR A 210 10.00 -0.75 20.49
N ARG A 211 8.98 -1.59 20.40
CA ARG A 211 7.86 -1.41 19.46
C ARG A 211 6.98 -0.21 19.80
N MET A 212 6.62 -0.05 21.08
CA MET A 212 5.87 1.12 21.54
C MET A 212 6.69 2.40 21.39
N ALA A 213 8.01 2.33 21.55
CA ALA A 213 8.91 3.46 21.24
C ALA A 213 8.87 3.82 19.74
N ILE A 214 8.89 2.83 18.84
CA ILE A 214 8.74 3.07 17.39
C ILE A 214 7.38 3.68 17.07
N LEU A 215 6.27 3.13 17.59
CA LEU A 215 4.93 3.67 17.37
C LEU A 215 4.82 5.11 17.91
N SER A 216 5.31 5.36 19.12
CA SER A 216 5.34 6.68 19.74
C SER A 216 6.13 7.67 18.89
N ARG A 217 7.30 7.27 18.40
CA ARG A 217 8.13 8.09 17.51
C ARG A 217 7.44 8.35 16.16
N LEU A 218 6.81 7.33 15.58
CA LEU A 218 6.04 7.47 14.34
C LEU A 218 4.89 8.47 14.52
N CYS A 219 4.18 8.41 15.65
CA CYS A 219 3.13 9.38 16.01
C CYS A 219 3.70 10.79 16.23
N LYS A 220 4.85 10.91 16.90
CA LYS A 220 5.53 12.20 17.11
C LYS A 220 5.92 12.88 15.80
N ILE A 221 6.40 12.10 14.83
CA ILE A 221 6.77 12.59 13.50
C ILE A 221 5.52 12.88 12.65
N ASN A 222 4.42 12.18 12.89
CA ASN A 222 3.17 12.31 12.14
C ASN A 222 1.97 12.64 13.06
N PRO A 223 1.99 13.80 13.75
CA PRO A 223 1.06 14.09 14.84
C PRO A 223 -0.41 14.23 14.40
N SER A 224 -0.66 14.42 13.11
CA SER A 224 -2.01 14.53 12.54
C SER A 224 -2.65 13.17 12.22
N LEU A 225 -1.93 12.05 12.35
CA LEU A 225 -2.45 10.73 11.99
C LEU A 225 -3.17 10.08 13.17
N SER A 226 -4.40 9.63 12.93
CA SER A 226 -5.12 8.80 13.89
C SER A 226 -4.56 7.39 13.93
N VAL A 227 -4.43 6.82 15.13
CA VAL A 227 -4.05 5.43 15.33
C VAL A 227 -5.31 4.58 15.49
N THR A 228 -5.47 3.57 14.64
CA THR A 228 -6.55 2.58 14.74
C THR A 228 -5.96 1.26 15.21
N VAL A 229 -6.46 0.77 16.33
CA VAL A 229 -6.09 -0.56 16.84
C VAL A 229 -7.12 -1.56 16.34
N VAL A 230 -6.66 -2.51 15.52
CA VAL A 230 -7.48 -3.62 15.01
C VAL A 230 -7.08 -4.92 15.68
#